data_AF-A0AAY5KH25-F1
#
_entry.id   AF-A0AAY5KH25-F1
#
_cell.length_a   1.000
_cell.length_b   1.000
_cell.length_c   1.000
_cell.angle_alpha   90.00
_cell.angle_beta   90.00
_cell.angle_gamma   90.00
#
_symmetry.space_group_name_H-M   'P 1'
#
loop_
_entity.id
_entity.type
_entity.pdbx_description
1 polymer ?
#
loop_
_entity_poly.entity_id
_entity_poly.type
_entity_poly.pdbx_seq_one_letter_code
_entity_poly.pdbx_strand_id
1 'polypeptide(L)'
;MSLSVKDKAIIKAFFGKIRGKSEDVVADRQEAEATMSLSVKDKAIIKAFFGKIRGKSEDVGKEALSRTLVVYPQTKTYFAHWKDLSPGSAQVRKHGAVIMGGVLNAVENMDDLSAGLLNLSELHAFMLRVDPANFKIINHNLLVALAMLFPEDFTPEVHVSVDKFLSQLALALSEKYR
;
A
#
# COMPACT_ATOMS: atom_id res chain seq x y z
N MET A 1 -5.01 -9.69 55.94
CA MET A 1 -5.66 -10.84 55.29
C MET A 1 -4.69 -11.42 54.28
N SER A 2 -4.23 -12.66 54.49
CA SER A 2 -3.42 -13.38 53.52
C SER A 2 -4.33 -14.00 52.45
N LEU A 3 -3.99 -13.82 51.18
CA LEU A 3 -4.69 -14.47 50.07
C LEU A 3 -4.56 -15.99 50.19
N SER A 4 -5.66 -16.70 49.92
CA SER A 4 -5.70 -18.16 49.91
C SER A 4 -4.77 -18.70 48.83
N VAL A 5 -4.27 -19.92 49.02
CA VAL A 5 -3.46 -20.65 48.03
C VAL A 5 -4.22 -20.77 46.70
N LYS A 6 -5.55 -20.91 46.74
CA LYS A 6 -6.41 -20.96 45.54
C LYS A 6 -6.44 -19.63 44.79
N ASP A 7 -6.52 -18.51 45.50
CA ASP A 7 -6.55 -17.17 44.89
C ASP A 7 -5.23 -16.85 44.19
N LYS A 8 -4.11 -17.23 44.81
CA LYS A 8 -2.77 -17.09 44.20
C LYS A 8 -2.61 -17.94 42.93
N ALA A 9 -3.19 -19.15 42.91
CA ALA A 9 -3.16 -20.02 41.75
C ALA A 9 -3.95 -19.45 40.56
N ILE A 10 -5.14 -18.89 40.83
CA ILE A 10 -5.98 -18.24 39.81
C ILE A 10 -5.28 -17.03 39.22
N ILE A 11 -4.70 -16.18 40.08
CA ILE A 11 -3.94 -15.00 39.65
C ILE A 11 -2.75 -15.42 38.77
N LYS A 12 -1.97 -16.43 39.18
CA LYS A 12 -0.84 -16.93 38.39
C LYS A 12 -1.27 -17.49 37.02
N ALA A 13 -2.38 -18.21 36.96
CA ALA A 13 -2.93 -18.73 35.71
C ALA A 13 -3.41 -17.60 34.77
N PHE A 14 -4.07 -16.58 35.32
CA PHE A 14 -4.54 -15.42 34.56
C PHE A 14 -3.38 -14.63 33.96
N PHE A 15 -2.35 -14.31 34.75
CA PHE A 15 -1.15 -13.62 34.26
C PHE A 15 -0.36 -14.45 33.25
N GLY A 16 -0.25 -15.77 33.44
CA GLY A 16 0.35 -16.67 32.46
C GLY A 16 -0.36 -16.65 31.10
N LYS A 17 -1.70 -16.62 31.11
CA LYS A 17 -2.53 -16.57 29.90
C LYS A 17 -2.42 -15.22 29.16
N ILE A 18 -2.33 -14.11 29.90
CA ILE A 18 -2.10 -12.77 29.31
C ILE A 18 -0.71 -12.71 28.67
N ARG A 19 0.33 -13.19 29.36
CA ARG A 19 1.70 -13.20 28.84
C ARG A 19 1.82 -14.03 27.56
N GLY A 20 1.23 -15.23 27.53
CA GLY A 20 1.21 -16.06 26.31
C GLY A 20 0.50 -15.35 25.15
N LYS A 21 -0.67 -14.75 25.40
CA LYS A 21 -1.40 -14.00 24.37
C LYS A 21 -0.62 -12.77 23.87
N SER A 22 0.16 -12.09 24.72
CA SER A 22 1.01 -10.99 24.27
C SER A 22 2.21 -11.47 23.43
N GLU A 23 2.78 -12.63 23.76
CA GLU A 23 3.90 -13.22 23.00
C GLU A 23 3.43 -13.67 21.61
N ASP A 24 2.26 -14.29 21.52
CA ASP A 24 1.65 -14.70 20.24
C ASP A 24 1.34 -13.49 19.34
N VAL A 25 0.81 -12.40 19.91
CA VAL A 25 0.50 -11.18 19.16
C VAL A 25 1.78 -10.48 18.67
N VAL A 26 2.86 -10.53 19.44
CA VAL A 26 4.16 -9.97 19.04
C VAL A 26 4.81 -10.85 17.96
N ALA A 27 4.72 -12.17 18.07
CA ALA A 27 5.23 -13.11 17.09
C ALA A 27 4.49 -12.99 15.74
N ASP A 28 3.15 -12.94 15.76
CA ASP A 28 2.31 -12.75 14.57
C ASP A 28 2.59 -11.40 13.90
N ARG A 29 2.84 -10.34 14.69
CA ARG A 29 3.26 -9.04 14.18
C ARG A 29 4.67 -9.06 13.59
N GLN A 30 5.62 -9.77 14.21
CA GLN A 30 6.98 -9.93 13.68
C GLN A 30 7.01 -10.79 12.42
N GLU A 31 6.18 -11.82 12.32
CA GLU A 31 6.02 -12.64 11.13
C GLU A 31 5.32 -11.87 10.00
N ALA A 32 4.32 -11.05 10.33
CA ALA A 32 3.73 -10.08 9.41
C ALA A 32 4.74 -9.00 8.97
N GLU A 33 5.57 -8.44 9.85
CA GLU A 33 6.62 -7.48 9.49
C GLU A 33 7.74 -8.13 8.65
N ALA A 34 8.13 -9.37 8.97
CA ALA A 34 9.13 -10.13 8.21
C ALA A 34 8.65 -10.51 6.81
N THR A 35 7.37 -10.83 6.64
CA THR A 35 6.75 -11.10 5.34
C THR A 35 6.47 -9.83 4.52
N MET A 36 6.40 -8.68 5.17
CA MET A 36 6.06 -7.39 4.54
C MET A 36 7.27 -6.58 4.05
N SER A 37 8.49 -6.87 4.52
CA SER A 37 9.69 -6.21 3.98
C SER A 37 10.04 -6.71 2.56
N LEU A 38 10.54 -5.80 1.72
CA LEU A 38 10.98 -6.14 0.37
C LEU A 38 12.36 -6.81 0.42
N SER A 39 12.43 -8.06 -0.05
CA SER A 39 13.71 -8.76 -0.19
C SER A 39 14.57 -8.16 -1.30
N VAL A 40 15.87 -8.48 -1.32
CA VAL A 40 16.76 -8.09 -2.42
C VAL A 40 16.22 -8.58 -3.78
N LYS A 41 15.66 -9.80 -3.81
CA LYS A 41 15.02 -10.37 -5.00
C LYS A 41 13.79 -9.56 -5.42
N ASP A 42 12.92 -9.20 -4.47
CA ASP A 42 11.74 -8.37 -4.74
C ASP A 42 12.16 -7.04 -5.38
N LYS A 43 13.11 -6.33 -4.75
CA LYS A 43 13.60 -5.03 -5.24
C LYS A 43 14.18 -5.13 -6.66
N ALA A 44 14.91 -6.20 -6.97
CA ALA A 44 15.46 -6.42 -8.31
C ALA A 44 14.35 -6.66 -9.35
N ILE A 45 13.35 -7.48 -9.03
CA ILE A 45 12.20 -7.76 -9.89
C ILE A 45 11.42 -6.47 -10.14
N ILE A 46 11.13 -5.69 -9.09
CA ILE A 46 10.39 -4.44 -9.19
C ILE A 46 11.16 -3.44 -10.07
N LYS A 47 12.46 -3.24 -9.85
CA LYS A 47 13.28 -2.33 -10.69
C LYS A 47 13.27 -2.76 -12.15
N ALA A 48 13.44 -4.04 -12.43
CA ALA A 48 13.43 -4.56 -13.79
C ALA A 48 12.07 -4.36 -14.48
N PHE A 49 10.99 -4.69 -13.78
CA PHE A 49 9.63 -4.54 -14.32
C PHE A 49 9.27 -3.07 -14.55
N PHE A 50 9.46 -2.21 -13.54
CA PHE A 50 9.15 -0.78 -13.66
C PHE A 50 10.06 -0.05 -14.65
N GLY A 51 11.27 -0.58 -14.91
CA GLY A 51 12.13 -0.12 -16.01
C GLY A 51 11.47 -0.28 -17.39
N LYS A 52 10.74 -1.38 -17.62
CA LYS A 52 10.00 -1.63 -18.88
C LYS A 52 8.77 -0.74 -19.01
N ILE A 53 8.05 -0.49 -17.91
CA ILE A 53 6.79 0.25 -17.97
C ILE A 53 6.97 1.78 -18.07
N ARG A 54 8.17 2.31 -17.82
CA ARG A 54 8.42 3.76 -17.69
C ARG A 54 7.90 4.57 -18.88
N GLY A 55 8.00 4.05 -20.10
CA GLY A 55 7.50 4.68 -21.33
C GLY A 55 5.97 4.66 -21.51
N LYS A 56 5.26 3.97 -20.62
CA LYS A 56 3.79 3.79 -20.62
C LYS A 56 3.15 4.15 -19.28
N SER A 57 3.89 4.87 -18.43
CA SER A 57 3.42 5.28 -17.11
C SER A 57 2.11 6.08 -17.16
N GLU A 58 1.94 6.95 -18.16
CA GLU A 58 0.67 7.67 -18.36
C GLU A 58 -0.49 6.73 -18.66
N ASP A 59 -0.30 5.73 -19.53
CA ASP A 59 -1.33 4.76 -19.89
C ASP A 59 -1.74 3.90 -18.70
N VAL A 60 -0.76 3.44 -17.90
CA VAL A 60 -1.00 2.68 -16.67
C VAL A 60 -1.78 3.52 -15.66
N GLY A 61 -1.34 4.76 -15.42
CA GLY A 61 -1.96 5.65 -14.43
C GLY A 61 -3.38 6.04 -14.82
N LYS A 62 -3.60 6.38 -16.09
CA LYS A 62 -4.93 6.64 -16.66
C LYS A 62 -5.85 5.46 -16.44
N GLU A 63 -5.39 4.25 -16.76
CA GLU A 63 -6.20 3.04 -16.67
C GLU A 63 -6.57 2.73 -15.21
N ALA A 64 -5.58 2.72 -14.32
CA ALA A 64 -5.80 2.43 -12.90
C ALA A 64 -6.74 3.44 -12.24
N LEU A 65 -6.58 4.74 -12.53
CA LEU A 65 -7.45 5.78 -12.00
C LEU A 65 -8.86 5.72 -12.60
N SER A 66 -8.98 5.45 -13.90
CA SER A 66 -10.28 5.25 -14.55
C SER A 66 -11.07 4.12 -13.89
N ARG A 67 -10.43 2.96 -13.66
CA ARG A 67 -11.02 1.83 -12.95
C ARG A 67 -11.41 2.17 -11.53
N THR A 68 -10.54 2.89 -10.82
CA THR A 68 -10.80 3.32 -9.44
C THR A 68 -12.08 4.14 -9.35
N LEU A 69 -12.23 5.14 -10.22
CA LEU A 69 -13.41 6.01 -10.23
C LEU A 69 -14.68 5.28 -10.67
N VAL A 70 -14.60 4.30 -11.58
CA VAL A 70 -15.78 3.56 -12.07
C VAL A 70 -16.22 2.47 -11.09
N VAL A 71 -15.30 1.61 -10.67
CA VAL A 71 -15.59 0.40 -9.88
C VAL A 71 -15.78 0.74 -8.40
N TYR A 72 -15.12 1.80 -7.92
CA TYR A 72 -15.18 2.24 -6.52
C TYR A 72 -15.70 3.69 -6.45
N PRO A 73 -17.00 3.92 -6.71
CA PRO A 73 -17.56 5.27 -6.85
C PRO A 73 -17.41 6.14 -5.59
N GLN A 74 -17.25 5.55 -4.41
CA GLN A 74 -16.94 6.28 -3.18
C GLN A 74 -15.66 7.11 -3.28
N THR A 75 -14.70 6.69 -4.11
CA THR A 75 -13.43 7.40 -4.34
C THR A 75 -13.61 8.71 -5.12
N LYS A 76 -14.74 8.89 -5.83
CA LYS A 76 -15.03 10.12 -6.59
C LYS A 76 -15.12 11.36 -5.70
N THR A 77 -15.43 11.17 -4.42
CA THR A 77 -15.56 12.28 -3.45
C THR A 77 -14.28 13.12 -3.35
N TYR A 78 -13.10 12.49 -3.43
CA TYR A 78 -11.80 13.17 -3.44
C TYR A 78 -11.56 14.03 -4.69
N PHE A 79 -12.32 13.79 -5.76
CA PHE A 79 -12.17 14.45 -7.06
C PHE A 79 -13.41 15.25 -7.46
N ALA A 80 -14.29 15.59 -6.52
CA ALA A 80 -15.54 16.31 -6.79
C ALA A 80 -15.34 17.70 -7.46
N HIS A 81 -14.14 18.26 -7.37
CA HIS A 81 -13.75 19.52 -8.01
C HIS A 81 -13.43 19.36 -9.51
N TRP A 82 -13.39 18.14 -10.04
CA TRP A 82 -13.17 17.89 -11.47
C TRP A 82 -14.48 18.00 -12.26
N LYS A 83 -14.38 18.54 -13.46
CA LYS A 83 -15.51 18.69 -14.37
C LYS A 83 -15.85 17.37 -15.06
N ASP A 84 -14.85 16.54 -15.30
CA ASP A 84 -15.01 15.27 -16.01
C ASP A 84 -14.21 14.14 -15.35
N LEU A 85 -14.95 13.21 -14.74
CA LEU A 85 -14.45 11.99 -14.10
C LEU A 85 -14.63 10.74 -14.98
N SER A 86 -15.00 10.91 -16.25
CA SER A 86 -15.15 9.79 -17.16
C SER A 86 -13.80 9.09 -17.41
N PRO A 87 -13.81 7.77 -17.67
CA PRO A 87 -12.61 7.04 -18.05
C PRO A 87 -11.87 7.71 -19.21
N GLY A 88 -10.57 7.91 -19.03
CA GLY A 88 -9.73 8.53 -20.06
C GLY A 88 -9.89 10.04 -20.26
N SER A 89 -10.67 10.73 -19.42
CA SER A 89 -10.75 12.21 -19.47
C SER A 89 -9.38 12.86 -19.32
N ALA A 90 -9.23 14.10 -19.79
CA ALA A 90 -7.97 14.83 -19.69
C ALA A 90 -7.50 14.98 -18.23
N GLN A 91 -8.44 15.12 -17.28
CA GLN A 91 -8.12 15.23 -15.85
C GLN A 91 -7.65 13.88 -15.29
N VAL A 92 -8.32 12.79 -15.64
CA VAL A 92 -7.94 11.42 -15.25
C VAL A 92 -6.57 11.05 -15.81
N ARG A 93 -6.30 11.33 -17.09
CA ARG A 93 -4.97 11.10 -17.70
C ARG A 93 -3.87 11.86 -16.98
N LYS A 94 -4.07 13.17 -16.79
CA LYS A 94 -3.07 14.04 -16.15
C LYS A 94 -2.77 13.58 -14.73
N HIS A 95 -3.78 13.28 -13.94
CA HIS A 95 -3.56 12.84 -12.56
C HIS A 95 -3.05 11.41 -12.46
N GLY A 96 -3.46 10.52 -13.37
CA GLY A 96 -2.89 9.19 -13.51
C GLY A 96 -1.37 9.23 -13.73
N ALA A 97 -0.89 10.15 -14.57
CA ALA A 97 0.54 10.39 -14.73
C ALA A 97 1.23 10.87 -13.44
N VAL A 98 0.57 11.73 -12.65
CA VAL A 98 1.08 12.18 -11.34
C VAL A 98 1.21 11.01 -10.37
N ILE A 99 0.18 10.15 -10.28
CA ILE A 99 0.20 8.94 -9.45
C ILE A 99 1.39 8.05 -9.85
N MET A 100 1.54 7.77 -11.15
CA MET A 100 2.64 6.93 -11.62
C MET A 100 4.02 7.57 -11.44
N GLY A 101 4.12 8.90 -11.49
CA GLY A 101 5.33 9.62 -11.09
C GLY A 101 5.70 9.36 -9.62
N GLY A 102 4.72 9.39 -8.71
CA GLY A 102 4.89 9.02 -7.31
C GLY A 102 5.32 7.57 -7.11
N VAL A 103 4.70 6.63 -7.84
CA VAL A 103 5.05 5.21 -7.80
C VAL A 103 6.49 4.98 -8.30
N LEU A 104 6.89 5.61 -9.40
CA LEU A 104 8.25 5.50 -9.92
C LEU A 104 9.29 6.10 -8.95
N ASN A 105 8.97 7.23 -8.31
CA ASN A 105 9.81 7.78 -7.25
C ASN A 105 9.94 6.80 -6.06
N ALA A 106 8.86 6.11 -5.68
CA ALA A 106 8.90 5.08 -4.64
C ALA A 106 9.78 3.87 -5.06
N VAL A 107 9.80 3.49 -6.33
CA VAL A 107 10.70 2.45 -6.85
C VAL A 107 12.17 2.85 -6.68
N GLU A 108 12.50 4.14 -6.87
CA GLU A 108 13.85 4.66 -6.64
C GLU A 108 14.24 4.68 -5.15
N ASN A 109 13.26 4.78 -4.24
CA ASN A 109 13.44 4.88 -2.79
C ASN A 109 13.06 3.60 -2.01
N MET A 110 13.05 2.42 -2.65
CA MET A 110 12.62 1.16 -2.00
C MET A 110 13.46 0.70 -0.80
N ASP A 111 14.62 1.30 -0.57
CA ASP A 111 15.45 1.02 0.60
C ASP A 111 14.93 1.72 1.86
N ASP A 112 14.27 2.88 1.70
CA ASP A 112 13.62 3.63 2.78
C ASP A 112 12.42 4.42 2.22
N LEU A 113 11.28 3.75 2.10
CA LEU A 113 10.05 4.34 1.56
C LEU A 113 9.48 5.42 2.49
N SER A 114 9.62 5.24 3.81
CA SER A 114 9.16 6.16 4.84
C SER A 114 9.84 7.52 4.69
N ALA A 115 11.16 7.55 4.59
CA ALA A 115 11.90 8.78 4.36
C ALA A 115 11.66 9.33 2.95
N GLY A 116 11.70 8.48 1.92
CA GLY A 116 11.57 8.89 0.52
C GLY A 116 10.20 9.46 0.15
N LEU A 117 9.14 9.08 0.87
CA LEU A 117 7.77 9.50 0.62
C LEU A 117 7.20 10.43 1.69
N LEU A 118 8.02 10.92 2.62
CA LEU A 118 7.60 11.78 3.73
C LEU A 118 6.69 12.94 3.29
N ASN A 119 7.14 13.74 2.32
CA ASN A 119 6.37 14.88 1.82
C ASN A 119 5.03 14.45 1.18
N LEU A 120 5.01 13.28 0.53
CA LEU A 120 3.80 12.76 -0.10
C LEU A 120 2.82 12.21 0.94
N SER A 121 3.34 11.63 2.03
CA SER A 121 2.59 11.20 3.21
C SER A 121 1.92 12.39 3.89
N GLU A 122 2.67 13.48 4.15
CA GLU A 122 2.11 14.71 4.72
C GLU A 122 1.04 15.36 3.83
N LEU A 123 1.26 15.38 2.52
CA LEU A 123 0.28 15.87 1.56
C LEU A 123 -1.03 15.07 1.67
N HIS A 124 -0.96 13.74 1.65
CA HIS A 124 -2.13 12.88 1.73
C HIS A 124 -2.83 12.96 3.09
N ALA A 125 -2.06 13.04 4.17
CA ALA A 125 -2.57 13.08 5.54
C ALA A 125 -3.23 14.42 5.90
N PHE A 126 -2.54 15.54 5.68
CA PHE A 126 -2.96 16.83 6.25
C PHE A 126 -3.76 17.69 5.27
N MET A 127 -3.39 17.65 3.98
CA MET A 127 -3.98 18.51 2.96
C MET A 127 -5.12 17.82 2.23
N LEU A 128 -4.87 16.62 1.68
CA LEU A 128 -5.87 15.89 0.90
C LEU A 128 -6.82 15.07 1.79
N ARG A 129 -6.35 14.65 2.97
CA ARG A 129 -7.09 13.86 3.97
C ARG A 129 -7.75 12.62 3.36
N VAL A 130 -7.02 11.91 2.49
CA VAL A 130 -7.51 10.69 1.85
C VAL A 130 -7.59 9.58 2.90
N ASP A 131 -8.71 8.87 3.06
CA ASP A 131 -8.73 7.75 4.01
C ASP A 131 -7.73 6.66 3.56
N PRO A 132 -6.79 6.22 4.41
CA PRO A 132 -5.79 5.20 4.08
C PRO A 132 -6.35 3.91 3.48
N ALA A 133 -7.62 3.56 3.77
CA ALA A 133 -8.28 2.41 3.17
C ALA A 133 -8.34 2.50 1.63
N ASN A 134 -8.36 3.70 1.06
CA ASN A 134 -8.40 3.91 -0.39
C ASN A 134 -7.06 3.61 -1.10
N PHE A 135 -5.93 3.59 -0.38
CA PHE A 135 -4.66 3.20 -1.00
C PHE A 135 -4.69 1.75 -1.50
N LYS A 136 -5.36 0.85 -0.78
CA LYS A 136 -5.55 -0.54 -1.20
C LYS A 136 -6.36 -0.64 -2.49
N ILE A 137 -7.34 0.26 -2.68
CA ILE A 137 -8.18 0.30 -3.88
C ILE A 137 -7.36 0.68 -5.10
N ILE A 138 -6.60 1.78 -5.03
CA ILE A 138 -5.77 2.20 -6.17
C ILE A 138 -4.64 1.19 -6.45
N ASN A 139 -4.06 0.58 -5.42
CA ASN A 139 -3.06 -0.48 -5.57
C ASN A 139 -3.61 -1.68 -6.35
N HIS A 140 -4.81 -2.16 -5.98
CA HIS A 140 -5.46 -3.25 -6.71
C HIS A 140 -5.69 -2.88 -8.19
N ASN A 141 -6.20 -1.68 -8.46
CA ASN A 141 -6.44 -1.22 -9.83
C ASN A 141 -5.13 -1.00 -10.62
N LEU A 142 -4.02 -0.67 -9.94
CA LEU A 142 -2.69 -0.65 -10.55
C LEU A 142 -2.25 -2.04 -10.96
N LEU A 143 -2.39 -3.06 -10.09
CA LEU A 143 -2.07 -4.44 -10.45
C LEU A 143 -2.87 -4.91 -11.68
N VAL A 144 -4.16 -4.61 -11.72
CA VAL A 144 -5.03 -4.92 -12.87
C VAL A 144 -4.57 -4.20 -14.15
N ALA A 145 -4.24 -2.90 -14.06
CA ALA A 145 -3.76 -2.13 -15.20
C ALA A 145 -2.41 -2.67 -15.72
N LEU A 146 -1.50 -3.02 -14.81
CA LEU A 146 -0.20 -3.60 -15.15
C LEU A 146 -0.36 -4.97 -15.83
N ALA A 147 -1.19 -5.85 -15.27
CA ALA A 147 -1.47 -7.17 -15.85
C ALA A 147 -2.09 -7.06 -17.26
N MET A 148 -3.00 -6.09 -17.46
CA MET A 148 -3.67 -5.89 -18.74
C MET A 148 -2.74 -5.30 -19.81
N LEU A 149 -1.88 -4.35 -19.44
CA LEU A 149 -1.00 -3.65 -20.39
C LEU A 149 0.31 -4.39 -20.65
N PHE A 150 0.73 -5.26 -19.74
CA PHE A 150 1.98 -6.02 -19.81
C PHE A 150 1.78 -7.52 -19.51
N PRO A 151 0.85 -8.22 -20.21
CA PRO A 151 0.46 -9.58 -19.84
C PRO A 151 1.61 -10.59 -19.93
N GLU A 152 2.58 -10.38 -20.82
CA GLU A 152 3.75 -11.26 -20.98
C GLU A 152 4.81 -11.01 -19.90
N ASP A 153 4.94 -9.77 -19.42
CA ASP A 153 5.92 -9.39 -18.40
C ASP A 153 5.37 -9.53 -16.97
N PHE A 154 4.05 -9.52 -16.79
CA PHE A 154 3.40 -9.59 -15.48
C PHE A 154 3.23 -11.04 -15.00
N THR A 155 4.37 -11.70 -14.79
CA THR A 155 4.42 -13.08 -14.29
C THR A 155 3.95 -13.18 -12.83
N PRO A 156 3.65 -14.39 -12.31
CA PRO A 156 3.31 -14.57 -10.89
C PRO A 156 4.38 -14.02 -9.93
N GLU A 157 5.66 -14.13 -10.27
CA GLU A 157 6.76 -13.59 -9.46
C GLU A 157 6.74 -12.06 -9.45
N VAL A 158 6.51 -11.43 -10.62
CA VAL A 158 6.34 -9.97 -10.71
C VAL A 158 5.13 -9.53 -9.90
N HIS A 159 4.00 -10.22 -10.04
CA HIS A 159 2.78 -9.91 -9.30
C HIS A 159 3.04 -9.90 -7.79
N VAL A 160 3.62 -10.97 -7.24
CA VAL A 160 3.92 -11.04 -5.79
C VAL A 160 4.84 -9.92 -5.34
N SER A 161 5.95 -9.66 -6.05
CA SER A 161 6.87 -8.60 -5.65
C SER A 161 6.25 -7.20 -5.77
N VAL A 162 5.46 -6.94 -6.80
CA VAL A 162 4.78 -5.65 -6.99
C VAL A 162 3.67 -5.44 -5.95
N ASP A 163 2.88 -6.47 -5.62
CA ASP A 163 1.84 -6.38 -4.59
C ASP A 163 2.43 -6.08 -3.20
N LYS A 164 3.54 -6.75 -2.84
CA LYS A 164 4.31 -6.43 -1.62
C LYS A 164 4.78 -4.98 -1.64
N PHE A 165 5.33 -4.51 -2.76
CA PHE A 165 5.81 -3.13 -2.89
C PHE A 165 4.69 -2.10 -2.75
N LEU A 166 3.56 -2.31 -3.43
CA LEU A 166 2.41 -1.41 -3.34
C LEU A 166 1.85 -1.38 -1.91
N SER A 167 1.87 -2.52 -1.20
CA SER A 167 1.49 -2.58 0.22
C SER A 167 2.43 -1.76 1.11
N GLN A 168 3.74 -1.85 0.90
CA GLN A 168 4.74 -1.04 1.61
C GLN A 168 4.63 0.47 1.27
N LEU A 169 4.36 0.79 0.01
CA LEU A 169 4.11 2.16 -0.44
C LEU A 169 2.88 2.74 0.26
N ALA A 170 1.78 1.99 0.33
CA ALA A 170 0.58 2.41 1.04
C ALA A 170 0.83 2.62 2.53
N LEU A 171 1.64 1.76 3.15
CA LEU A 171 2.05 1.91 4.55
C LEU A 171 2.83 3.23 4.76
N ALA A 172 3.85 3.50 3.93
CA ALA A 172 4.64 4.73 3.98
C ALA A 172 3.77 6.00 3.78
N LEU A 173 2.84 5.96 2.82
CA LEU A 173 1.87 7.06 2.63
C LEU A 173 0.93 7.27 3.82
N SER A 174 0.73 6.25 4.64
CA SER A 174 -0.16 6.30 5.80
C SER A 174 0.53 6.74 7.09
N GLU A 175 1.85 6.92 7.09
CA GLU A 175 2.62 7.18 8.31
C GLU A 175 2.23 8.46 9.06
N LYS A 176 1.91 9.53 8.33
CA LYS A 176 1.63 10.84 8.94
C LYS A 176 0.17 11.08 9.34
N TYR A 177 -0.66 10.05 9.28
CA TYR A 177 -2.08 10.14 9.62
C TYR A 177 -2.36 10.19 11.12
N ARG A 178 -1.38 9.85 11.97
CA ARG A 178 -1.52 9.79 13.43
C ARG A 178 -0.22 10.12 14.14
#